data_AF-A0A2M4AZK5-F1
#
_entry.id   AF-A0A2M4AZK5-F1
#
_cell.length_a   1.000
_cell.length_b   1.000
_cell.length_c   1.000
_cell.angle_alpha   90.00
_cell.angle_beta   90.00
_cell.angle_gamma   90.00
#
_symmetry.space_group_name_H-M   'P 1'
#
loop_
_entity.id
_entity.type
_entity.pdbx_description
1 polymer ?
#
loop_
_entity_poly.entity_id
_entity_poly.type
_entity_poly.pdbx_seq_one_letter_code
_entity_poly.pdbx_strand_id
1 'polypeptide(L)'
;VHIITASYGVTVGWPAPIIPLLRSPETPLPTGPITVEEASWVGATLCIGGTTGTIMFALLHTYLGKKVGLLLMSVPHIILWTLILVGDNVWYIYCARFCSGLTGGGVVSVVPLYIADIADKRSPLLKPT
;
A
#
# COMPACT_ATOMS: atom_id res chain seq x y z
N VAL A 1 -10.38 -3.01 -8.79
CA VAL A 1 -9.26 -2.20 -9.32
C VAL A 1 -9.38 -0.75 -8.88
N HIS A 2 -10.38 0.02 -9.31
CA HIS A 2 -10.45 1.46 -9.00
C HIS A 2 -10.50 1.80 -7.50
N ILE A 3 -11.25 1.03 -6.71
CA ILE A 3 -11.35 1.25 -5.26
C ILE A 3 -9.98 1.15 -4.60
N ILE A 4 -9.27 0.04 -4.77
CA ILE A 4 -7.95 -0.15 -4.14
C ILE A 4 -6.91 0.88 -4.61
N THR A 5 -6.94 1.30 -5.88
CA THR A 5 -6.04 2.36 -6.37
C THR A 5 -6.36 3.73 -5.77
N ALA A 6 -7.65 4.07 -5.62
CA ALA A 6 -8.06 5.32 -4.99
C ALA A 6 -7.72 5.32 -3.49
N SER A 7 -8.01 4.22 -2.79
CA SER A 7 -7.65 4.03 -1.38
C SER A 7 -6.14 4.09 -1.15
N TYR A 8 -5.35 3.53 -2.08
CA TYR A 8 -3.90 3.65 -2.03
C TYR A 8 -3.44 5.12 -2.16
N GLY A 9 -4.06 5.91 -3.04
CA GLY A 9 -3.80 7.35 -3.14
C GLY A 9 -3.99 8.10 -1.81
N VAL A 10 -5.06 7.79 -1.06
CA VAL A 10 -5.28 8.34 0.29
C VAL A 10 -4.13 7.96 1.23
N THR A 11 -3.66 6.72 1.15
CA THR A 11 -2.59 6.21 2.02
C THR A 11 -1.22 6.83 1.72
N VAL A 12 -0.99 7.23 0.46
CA VAL A 12 0.22 7.96 0.04
C VAL A 12 0.15 9.42 0.50
N GLY A 13 -1.02 10.06 0.44
CA GLY A 13 -1.21 11.45 0.87
C GLY A 13 -1.30 11.64 2.38
N TRP A 14 -1.72 10.60 3.12
CA TRP A 14 -1.95 10.65 4.57
C TRP A 14 -0.79 11.22 5.40
N PRO A 15 0.51 10.93 5.14
CA PRO A 15 1.60 11.49 5.92
C PRO A 15 1.72 13.02 5.86
N ALA A 16 1.18 13.68 4.82
CA ALA A 16 1.40 15.11 4.60
C ALA A 16 0.88 15.99 5.77
N PRO A 17 -0.37 15.87 6.24
CA PRO A 17 -0.82 16.55 7.44
C PRO A 17 -0.40 15.87 8.74
N ILE A 18 -0.13 14.56 8.71
CA ILE A 18 0.08 13.77 9.93
C ILE A 18 1.50 13.84 10.46
N ILE A 19 2.53 13.87 9.61
CA ILE A 19 3.91 14.02 10.09
C ILE A 19 4.10 15.30 10.92
N PRO A 20 3.58 16.48 10.51
CA PRO A 20 3.60 17.67 11.36
C PRO A 20 2.89 17.48 12.70
N LEU A 21 1.72 16.85 12.72
CA LEU A 21 0.94 16.58 13.94
C LEU A 21 1.67 15.62 14.89
N LEU A 22 2.24 14.53 14.37
CA LEU A 22 2.98 13.56 15.18
C LEU A 22 4.24 14.16 15.82
N ARG A 23 4.78 15.22 15.23
CA ARG A 23 5.95 15.95 15.73
C ARG A 23 5.59 17.13 16.64
N SER A 24 4.31 17.48 16.73
CA SER A 24 3.87 18.60 17.55
C SER A 24 3.56 18.16 18.99
N PRO A 25 3.53 19.08 19.96
CA PRO A 25 3.11 18.78 21.34
C PRO A 25 1.70 18.20 21.45
N GLU A 26 0.83 18.45 20.46
CA GLU A 26 -0.55 17.97 20.37
C GLU A 26 -0.65 16.57 19.72
N THR A 27 0.46 15.85 19.61
CA THR A 27 0.49 14.50 19.04
C THR A 27 -0.54 13.58 19.73
N PRO A 28 -1.26 12.75 18.96
CA PRO A 28 -2.16 11.75 19.54
C PRO A 28 -1.43 10.57 20.18
N LEU A 29 -0.10 10.46 20.02
CA LEU A 29 0.68 9.35 20.56
C LEU A 29 0.95 9.53 22.06
N PRO A 30 0.57 8.57 22.92
CA PRO A 30 0.92 8.56 24.35
C PRO A 30 2.42 8.61 24.63
N THR A 31 3.25 8.12 23.70
CA THR A 31 4.72 8.15 23.82
C THR A 31 5.33 9.55 23.61
N GLY A 32 4.53 10.53 23.22
CA GLY A 32 4.99 11.88 22.93
C GLY A 32 5.40 12.10 21.46
N PRO A 33 5.89 13.30 21.13
CA PRO A 33 6.15 13.70 19.75
C PRO A 33 7.31 12.91 19.13
N ILE A 34 7.17 12.54 17.85
CA ILE A 34 8.22 11.82 17.13
C ILE A 34 9.37 12.76 16.73
N THR A 35 10.56 12.21 16.66
CA THR A 35 11.78 12.89 16.21
C THR A 35 11.83 13.01 14.68
N VAL A 36 12.78 13.83 14.19
CA VAL A 36 13.06 13.94 12.74
C VAL A 36 13.52 12.60 12.15
N GLU A 37 14.34 11.86 12.90
CA GLU A 37 14.84 10.54 12.49
C GLU A 37 13.67 9.56 12.37
N GLU A 38 12.78 9.52 13.37
CA GLU A 38 11.61 8.66 13.33
C GLU A 38 10.66 9.01 12.17
N ALA A 39 10.43 10.30 11.92
CA ALA A 39 9.66 10.75 10.77
C ALA A 39 10.29 10.29 9.43
N SER A 40 11.62 10.26 9.34
CA SER A 40 12.33 9.76 8.16
C SER A 40 12.10 8.26 7.96
N TRP A 41 12.07 7.48 9.05
CA TRP A 41 11.74 6.05 9.01
C TRP A 41 10.29 5.76 8.59
N VAL A 42 9.33 6.64 8.90
CA VAL A 42 7.95 6.54 8.36
C VAL A 42 7.96 6.58 6.83
N GLY A 43 8.85 7.37 6.22
CA GLY A 43 9.06 7.38 4.77
C GLY A 43 9.80 6.13 4.27
N ALA A 44 10.92 5.78 4.90
CA ALA A 44 11.78 4.68 4.45
C ALA A 44 11.06 3.32 4.48
N THR A 45 10.28 3.05 5.52
CA THR A 45 9.54 1.78 5.69
C THR A 45 8.49 1.55 4.62
N LEU A 46 7.88 2.62 4.07
CA LEU A 46 7.03 2.53 2.88
C LEU A 46 7.82 1.99 1.68
N CYS A 47 9.00 2.55 1.42
CA CYS A 47 9.84 2.14 0.29
C CYS A 47 10.30 0.69 0.42
N ILE A 48 10.71 0.28 1.62
CA ILE A 48 11.06 -1.12 1.92
C ILE A 48 9.88 -2.03 1.62
N GLY A 49 8.69 -1.71 2.15
CA GLY A 49 7.47 -2.46 1.87
C GLY A 49 7.10 -2.47 0.39
N GLY A 50 7.31 -1.37 -0.33
CA GLY A 50 7.10 -1.25 -1.78
C GLY A 50 7.96 -2.22 -2.58
N THR A 51 9.25 -2.28 -2.26
CA THR A 51 10.21 -3.21 -2.89
C THR A 51 9.81 -4.66 -2.60
N THR A 52 9.57 -5.01 -1.34
CA THR A 52 9.14 -6.35 -0.94
C THR A 52 7.82 -6.74 -1.60
N GLY A 53 6.85 -5.82 -1.60
CA GLY A 53 5.53 -6.00 -2.18
C GLY A 53 5.58 -6.21 -3.68
N THR A 54 6.41 -5.45 -4.39
CA THR A 54 6.58 -5.60 -5.83
C THR A 54 7.05 -7.01 -6.18
N ILE A 55 8.07 -7.52 -5.48
CA ILE A 55 8.58 -8.88 -5.68
C ILE A 55 7.52 -9.92 -5.32
N MET A 56 6.88 -9.76 -4.16
CA MET A 56 5.85 -10.71 -3.68
C MET A 56 4.67 -10.80 -4.64
N PHE A 57 4.10 -9.66 -5.05
CA PHE A 57 2.96 -9.63 -5.95
C PHE A 57 3.34 -10.04 -7.37
N ALA A 58 4.58 -9.76 -7.83
CA ALA A 58 5.11 -10.26 -9.09
C ALA A 58 5.03 -11.79 -9.19
N LEU A 59 5.50 -12.48 -8.14
CA LEU A 59 5.42 -13.94 -8.05
C LEU A 59 3.96 -14.39 -7.93
N LEU A 60 3.18 -13.76 -7.06
CA LEU A 60 1.80 -14.13 -6.79
C LEU A 60 0.92 -14.08 -8.04
N HIS A 61 1.03 -13.03 -8.85
CA HIS A 61 0.24 -12.90 -10.07
C HIS A 61 0.71 -13.85 -11.19
N THR A 62 1.96 -14.30 -11.13
CA THR A 62 2.53 -15.28 -12.08
C THR A 62 2.04 -16.70 -11.77
N TYR A 63 2.01 -17.10 -10.49
CA TYR A 63 1.63 -18.47 -10.10
C TYR A 63 0.14 -18.65 -9.81
N LEU A 64 -0.52 -17.67 -9.18
CA LEU A 64 -1.94 -17.77 -8.78
C LEU A 64 -2.87 -16.94 -9.67
N GLY A 65 -2.30 -16.19 -10.61
CA GLY A 65 -3.04 -15.34 -11.53
C GLY A 65 -3.37 -13.94 -10.98
N LYS A 66 -3.57 -13.01 -11.93
CA LYS A 66 -3.73 -11.57 -11.64
C LYS A 66 -4.97 -11.25 -10.80
N LYS A 67 -6.07 -11.98 -10.96
CA LYS A 67 -7.30 -11.75 -10.17
C LYS A 67 -7.10 -12.05 -8.68
N VAL A 68 -6.37 -13.12 -8.36
CA VAL A 68 -6.05 -13.47 -6.97
C VAL A 68 -5.08 -12.45 -6.39
N GLY A 69 -4.04 -12.07 -7.15
CA GLY A 69 -3.14 -10.98 -6.75
C GLY A 69 -3.87 -9.66 -6.45
N LEU A 70 -4.88 -9.30 -7.26
CA LEU A 70 -5.72 -8.13 -7.01
C LEU A 70 -6.48 -8.19 -5.70
N LEU A 71 -7.08 -9.34 -5.38
CA LEU A 71 -7.85 -9.53 -4.15
C LEU A 71 -6.95 -9.55 -2.93
N LEU A 72 -5.78 -10.19 -3.02
CA LEU A 72 -4.85 -10.28 -1.89
C LEU A 72 -4.23 -8.95 -1.49
N MET A 73 -4.21 -7.95 -2.38
CA MET A 73 -3.79 -6.58 -2.02
C MET A 73 -4.68 -5.92 -0.96
N SER A 74 -5.96 -6.28 -0.84
CA SER A 74 -6.82 -5.68 0.19
C SER A 74 -6.41 -6.11 1.59
N VAL A 75 -5.74 -7.26 1.75
CA VAL A 75 -5.32 -7.77 3.05
C VAL A 75 -4.31 -6.85 3.74
N PRO A 76 -3.12 -6.57 3.17
CA PRO A 76 -2.20 -5.59 3.75
C PRO A 76 -2.82 -4.19 3.80
N HIS A 77 -3.76 -3.87 2.89
CA HIS A 77 -4.45 -2.59 2.92
C HIS A 77 -5.40 -2.40 4.10
N ILE A 78 -6.07 -3.46 4.54
CA ILE A 78 -6.91 -3.41 5.75
C ILE A 78 -6.01 -3.33 6.98
N ILE A 79 -4.96 -4.16 7.03
CA ILE A 79 -4.01 -4.20 8.15
C ILE A 79 -3.41 -2.82 8.42
N LEU A 80 -3.01 -2.07 7.39
CA LEU A 80 -2.43 -0.75 7.60
C LEU A 80 -3.39 0.22 8.31
N TRP A 81 -4.66 0.27 7.91
CA TRP A 81 -5.62 1.18 8.53
C TRP A 81 -5.98 0.73 9.93
N THR A 82 -6.06 -0.58 10.17
CA THR A 82 -6.21 -1.12 11.52
C THR A 82 -5.06 -0.70 12.42
N LEU A 83 -3.81 -0.83 11.95
CA LEU A 83 -2.62 -0.41 12.72
C LEU A 83 -2.62 1.09 13.02
N ILE A 84 -3.04 1.94 12.07
CA ILE A 84 -3.17 3.38 12.30
C ILE A 84 -4.27 3.70 13.33
N LEU A 85 -5.38 2.95 13.33
CA LEU A 85 -6.49 3.18 14.25
C LEU A 85 -6.19 2.78 15.70
N VAL A 86 -5.42 1.70 15.91
CA VAL A 86 -5.14 1.16 17.26
C VAL A 86 -3.77 1.55 17.80
N GLY A 87 -2.91 2.13 16.96
CA GLY A 87 -1.51 2.37 17.29
C GLY A 87 -1.34 3.40 18.39
N ASP A 88 -0.48 3.09 19.36
CA ASP A 88 -0.15 3.92 20.51
C ASP A 88 1.30 4.46 20.49
N ASN A 89 2.08 4.07 19.49
CA ASN A 89 3.47 4.48 19.33
C ASN A 89 3.91 4.42 17.86
N VAL A 90 5.12 4.90 17.59
CA VAL A 90 5.67 5.02 16.23
C VAL A 90 5.87 3.67 15.51
N TRP A 91 6.05 2.56 16.23
CA TRP A 91 6.25 1.24 15.62
C TRP A 91 5.01 0.76 14.87
N TYR A 92 3.81 1.05 15.37
CA TYR A 92 2.57 0.78 14.65
C TYR A 92 2.51 1.52 13.32
N ILE A 93 3.00 2.77 13.31
CA ILE A 93 3.08 3.58 12.10
C ILE A 93 4.07 2.94 11.14
N TYR A 94 5.27 2.53 11.57
CA TYR A 94 6.23 1.82 10.70
C TYR A 94 5.65 0.54 10.09
N CYS A 95 4.97 -0.29 10.89
CA CYS A 95 4.31 -1.48 10.38
C CYS A 95 3.20 -1.11 9.38
N ALA A 96 2.40 -0.09 9.67
CA ALA A 96 1.36 0.38 8.75
C ALA A 96 1.96 0.91 7.43
N ARG A 97 3.08 1.62 7.48
CA ARG A 97 3.80 2.11 6.29
C ARG A 97 4.37 0.97 5.48
N PHE A 98 4.93 -0.05 6.13
CA PHE A 98 5.38 -1.26 5.45
C PHE A 98 4.21 -1.98 4.74
N CYS A 99 3.06 -2.17 5.40
CA CYS A 99 1.85 -2.75 4.80
C CYS A 99 1.28 -1.89 3.65
N SER A 100 1.32 -0.57 3.78
CA SER A 100 1.02 0.36 2.69
C SER A 100 1.97 0.13 1.52
N GLY A 101 3.26 -0.03 1.78
CA GLY A 101 4.27 -0.33 0.77
C GLY A 101 3.96 -1.64 0.05
N LEU A 102 3.65 -2.71 0.79
CA LEU A 102 3.26 -3.99 0.21
C LEU A 102 2.09 -3.83 -0.76
N THR A 103 1.07 -3.09 -0.34
CA THR A 103 -0.10 -2.79 -1.19
C THR A 103 0.32 -2.00 -2.43
N GLY A 104 1.16 -0.98 -2.26
CA GLY A 104 1.69 -0.16 -3.35
C GLY A 104 2.45 -0.96 -4.40
N GLY A 105 3.32 -1.88 -3.95
CA GLY A 105 4.03 -2.81 -4.82
C GLY A 105 3.10 -3.70 -5.65
N GLY A 106 2.01 -4.18 -5.04
CA GLY A 106 0.96 -4.89 -5.76
C GLY A 106 0.20 -4.00 -6.75
N VAL A 107 -0.09 -2.75 -6.37
CA VAL A 107 -0.80 -1.81 -7.24
C VAL A 107 0.01 -1.53 -8.50
N VAL A 108 1.31 -1.25 -8.36
CA VAL A 108 2.15 -0.92 -9.53
C VAL A 108 2.45 -2.14 -10.41
N SER A 109 2.51 -3.34 -9.85
CA SER A 109 2.84 -4.56 -10.60
C SER A 109 1.62 -5.25 -11.23
N VAL A 110 0.49 -5.35 -10.50
CA VAL A 110 -0.65 -6.19 -10.91
C VAL A 110 -1.74 -5.39 -11.61
N VAL A 111 -2.02 -4.16 -11.18
CA VAL A 111 -3.16 -3.38 -11.69
C VAL A 111 -3.04 -3.07 -13.19
N PRO A 112 -1.92 -2.55 -13.71
CA PRO A 112 -1.78 -2.28 -15.15
C PRO A 112 -1.94 -3.54 -15.99
N LEU A 113 -1.37 -4.66 -15.54
CA LEU A 113 -1.48 -5.95 -16.24
C LEU A 113 -2.92 -6.46 -16.27
N TYR A 114 -3.65 -6.32 -15.17
CA TYR A 114 -5.06 -6.72 -15.14
C TYR A 114 -5.92 -5.83 -16.05
N ILE A 115 -5.66 -4.52 -16.09
CA ILE A 115 -6.35 -3.59 -16.99
C ILE A 115 -6.08 -3.95 -18.46
N ALA A 116 -4.84 -4.30 -18.82
CA ALA A 116 -4.49 -4.74 -20.16
C ALA A 116 -5.28 -6.00 -20.58
N ASP A 117 -5.34 -7.02 -19.70
CA ASP A 117 -6.09 -8.26 -19.96
C ASP A 117 -7.59 -8.03 -20.21
N ILE A 118 -8.22 -7.12 -19.45
CA ILE A 118 -9.65 -6.84 -19.62
C ILE A 118 -9.92 -5.95 -20.84
N ALA A 119 -8.97 -5.11 -21.23
CA ALA A 119 -9.07 -4.28 -22.42
C ALA A 119 -8.94 -5.14 -23.68
N ASP A 120 -8.00 -6.08 -23.70
CA ASP A 120 -7.73 -6.97 -24.83
C ASP A 120 -8.89 -7.95 -25.09
N LYS A 121 -9.47 -8.52 -24.03
CA LYS A 121 -10.68 -9.39 -24.13
C LYS A 121 -11.91 -8.70 -24.70
N ARG A 122 -11.91 -7.37 -24.87
CA ARG A 122 -13.01 -6.60 -25.43
C ARG A 122 -12.87 -6.32 -26.92
N SER A 123 -11.80 -6.75 -27.59
CA SER A 123 -11.69 -6.72 -29.05
C SER A 123 -12.40 -7.93 -29.66
N PRO A 124 -13.53 -7.78 -30.39
CA PRO A 124 -14.23 -8.89 -31.02
C PRO A 124 -13.45 -9.53 -32.20
N LEU A 125 -12.26 -9.03 -32.53
CA LEU A 125 -11.58 -9.31 -33.81
C LEU A 125 -10.48 -10.38 -33.74
N LEU A 126 -10.22 -10.98 -32.57
CA LEU A 126 -9.16 -11.98 -32.40
C LEU A 126 -9.68 -13.23 -31.67
N LYS A 127 -10.64 -13.93 -32.29
CA LYS A 127 -10.75 -15.38 -32.08
C LYS A 127 -9.93 -16.05 -33.19
N PRO A 128 -8.83 -16.75 -32.88
CA PRO A 128 -8.23 -17.64 -33.85
C PRO A 128 -9.23 -18.77 -34.13
N THR A 129 -9.57 -18.93 -35.41
CA THR A 129 -10.17 -20.14 -35.99
C THR A 129 -9.32 -21.36 -35.74
#